data_AF-A0A3N1JGI9-F1
#
_entry.id   AF-A0A3N1JGI9-F1
#
_cell.length_a   1.000
_cell.length_b   1.000
_cell.length_c   1.000
_cell.angle_alpha   90.00
_cell.angle_beta   90.00
_cell.angle_gamma   90.00
#
_symmetry.space_group_name_H-M   'P 1'
#
loop_
_entity.id
_entity.type
_entity.pdbx_description
1 polymer ?
#
loop_
_entity_poly.entity_id
_entity_poly.type
_entity_poly.pdbx_seq_one_letter_code
_entity_poly.pdbx_strand_id
1 'polypeptide(L)' 'MAAANARVLHVMCTVFLVVAFLSVGVGAWSIANDSGEGGVNIGAGILLYFGYLLGAIGLALGVAALVTGAVSRRRSLA' A
#
# COMPACT_ATOMS: atom_id res chain seq x y z
N MET A 1 23.20 7.38 7.93
CA MET A 1 22.55 7.04 6.64
C MET A 1 21.49 5.96 6.78
N ALA A 2 21.74 4.82 7.44
CA ALA A 2 20.76 3.72 7.50
C ALA A 2 19.40 4.07 8.15
N ALA A 3 19.40 4.91 9.21
CA ALA A 3 18.15 5.39 9.82
C ALA A 3 17.32 6.29 8.89
N ALA A 4 17.98 7.08 8.02
CA ALA A 4 17.29 7.90 7.03
C ALA A 4 16.61 7.03 5.97
N ASN A 5 17.28 5.97 5.51
CA ASN A 5 16.72 5.03 4.53
C ASN A 5 15.51 4.28 5.08
N ALA A 6 15.55 3.83 6.34
CA ALA A 6 14.41 3.18 7.00
C ALA A 6 13.20 4.13 7.13
N ARG A 7 13.44 5.41 7.44
CA ARG A 7 12.39 6.42 7.50
C ARG A 7 11.72 6.65 6.14
N VAL A 8 12.51 6.76 5.07
CA VAL A 8 11.96 6.93 3.70
C VAL A 8 11.11 5.73 3.31
N LEU A 9 11.60 4.50 3.52
CA LEU A 9 10.84 3.28 3.23
C LEU A 9 9.53 3.21 4.02
N HIS A 10 9.56 3.63 5.29
CA HIS A 10 8.35 3.68 6.12
C HIS A 10 7.35 4.71 5.60
N VAL A 11 7.79 5.94 5.25
CA VAL A 11 6.91 6.96 4.69
C VAL A 11 6.29 6.48 3.38
N MET A 12 7.09 5.89 2.48
CA MET A 12 6.57 5.33 1.23
C MET A 12 5.57 4.19 1.49
N CYS A 13 5.86 3.28 2.42
CA CYS A 13 4.92 2.26 2.86
C CYS A 13 3.59 2.89 3.31
N THR A 14 3.62 3.88 4.20
CA THR A 14 2.41 4.56 4.68
C THR A 14 1.61 5.18 3.54
N VAL A 15 2.26 5.91 2.63
CA VAL A 15 1.60 6.55 1.49
C VAL A 15 0.93 5.50 0.61
N PHE A 16 1.64 4.43 0.25
CA PHE A 16 1.11 3.37 -0.60
C PHE A 16 -0.06 2.64 0.07
N LEU A 17 0.02 2.35 1.37
CA LEU A 17 -1.07 1.71 2.12
C LEU A 17 -2.30 2.61 2.25
N VAL A 18 -2.11 3.93 2.44
CA VAL A 18 -3.24 4.88 2.48
C VAL A 18 -3.94 4.94 1.12
N VAL A 19 -3.18 5.07 0.03
CA VAL A 19 -3.76 5.11 -1.31
C VAL A 19 -4.44 3.77 -1.65
N ALA A 20 -3.84 2.65 -1.25
CA ALA A 20 -4.44 1.33 -1.39
C ALA A 20 -5.77 1.21 -0.65
N PHE A 21 -5.81 1.61 0.62
CA PHE A 21 -7.01 1.60 1.43
C PHE A 21 -8.14 2.43 0.82
N LEU A 22 -7.83 3.66 0.40
CA LEU A 22 -8.80 4.55 -0.24
C LEU A 22 -9.31 3.97 -1.57
N SER A 23 -8.41 3.44 -2.41
CA SER A 23 -8.77 2.89 -3.71
C SER A 23 -9.64 1.64 -3.58
N VAL A 24 -9.25 0.69 -2.70
CA VAL A 24 -10.04 -0.51 -2.42
C VAL A 24 -11.38 -0.15 -1.79
N GLY A 25 -11.41 0.77 -0.82
CA GLY A 25 -12.63 1.19 -0.15
C GLY A 25 -13.63 1.83 -1.11
N VAL A 26 -13.18 2.80 -1.91
CA VAL A 26 -14.02 3.47 -2.91
C VAL A 26 -14.46 2.51 -4.01
N GLY A 27 -13.54 1.70 -4.54
CA GLY A 27 -13.85 0.72 -5.57
C GLY A 27 -14.86 -0.33 -5.10
N ALA A 28 -14.65 -0.90 -3.91
CA ALA A 28 -15.57 -1.88 -3.33
C ALA A 28 -16.95 -1.29 -3.04
N TRP A 29 -16.99 -0.08 -2.48
CA TRP A 29 -18.25 0.63 -2.26
C TRP A 29 -18.98 0.88 -3.58
N SER A 30 -18.27 1.33 -4.61
CA SER A 30 -18.85 1.63 -5.91
C SER A 30 -19.39 0.38 -6.61
N ILE A 31 -18.74 -0.79 -6.48
CA ILE A 31 -19.28 -2.06 -6.99
C ILE A 31 -20.50 -2.50 -6.18
N ALA A 32 -20.44 -2.39 -4.85
CA ALA A 32 -21.52 -2.82 -3.97
C ALA A 32 -22.81 -2.00 -4.15
N ASN A 33 -22.69 -0.77 -4.65
CA ASN A 33 -23.81 0.14 -4.90
C ASN A 33 -24.09 0.33 -6.40
N ASP A 34 -23.49 -0.48 -7.27
CA ASP A 34 -23.77 -0.44 -8.70
C ASP A 34 -25.15 -1.04 -8.96
N SER A 35 -26.03 -0.28 -9.62
CA SER A 35 -27.37 -0.74 -10.02
C SER A 35 -27.33 -1.67 -11.23
N GLY A 36 -26.22 -1.72 -11.96
CA GLY A 36 -26.05 -2.53 -13.17
C GLY A 36 -26.83 -2.02 -14.40
N GLU A 37 -27.66 -0.99 -14.24
CA GLU A 37 -28.49 -0.43 -15.32
C GLU A 37 -27.65 0.26 -16.42
N GLY A 38 -26.41 0.69 -16.09
CA GLY A 38 -25.47 1.34 -17.01
C GLY A 38 -24.42 0.41 -17.64
N GLY A 39 -24.49 -0.91 -17.39
CA GLY A 39 -23.43 -1.86 -17.73
C GLY A 39 -22.41 -2.06 -16.60
N VAL A 40 -21.38 -2.89 -16.85
CA VAL A 40 -20.38 -3.23 -15.83
C VAL A 40 -19.56 -2.00 -15.43
N ASN A 41 -19.48 -1.71 -14.14
CA ASN A 41 -18.61 -0.67 -13.59
C ASN A 41 -17.11 -1.05 -13.63
N ILE A 42 -16.54 -0.98 -14.82
CA ILE A 42 -15.12 -1.25 -15.09
C ILE A 42 -14.22 -0.29 -14.30
N GLY A 43 -14.64 0.96 -14.13
CA GLY A 43 -13.88 1.96 -13.37
C GLY A 43 -13.60 1.54 -11.93
N ALA A 44 -14.63 1.05 -11.24
CA ALA A 44 -14.49 0.54 -9.87
C ALA A 44 -13.62 -0.73 -9.81
N GLY A 45 -13.74 -1.61 -10.81
CA GLY A 45 -12.88 -2.79 -10.94
C GLY A 45 -11.39 -2.43 -11.10
N ILE A 46 -11.07 -1.49 -12.00
CA ILE A 46 -9.69 -1.01 -12.21
C ILE A 46 -9.15 -0.36 -10.92
N LEU A 47 -9.97 0.46 -10.25
CA LEU A 47 -9.58 1.12 -9.01
C LEU A 47 -9.27 0.11 -7.89
N LEU A 48 -10.04 -0.98 -7.80
CA LEU A 48 -9.78 -2.09 -6.88
C LEU A 48 -8.46 -2.80 -7.17
N TYR A 49 -8.21 -3.18 -8.43
CA TYR A 49 -6.95 -3.81 -8.82
C TYR A 49 -5.74 -2.91 -8.55
N PHE A 50 -5.86 -1.62 -8.86
CA PHE A 50 -4.85 -0.63 -8.54
C PHE A 50 -4.59 -0.53 -7.03
N GLY A 51 -5.66 -0.48 -6.24
CA GLY A 51 -5.58 -0.47 -4.78
C GLY A 51 -4.86 -1.69 -4.22
N TYR A 52 -5.19 -2.89 -4.69
CA TYR A 52 -4.49 -4.12 -4.27
C TYR A 52 -3.02 -4.13 -4.64
N LEU A 53 -2.67 -3.69 -5.85
CA LEU A 53 -1.27 -3.60 -6.28
C LEU A 53 -0.47 -2.64 -5.39
N LEU A 54 -1.01 -1.44 -5.13
CA LEU A 54 -0.37 -0.49 -4.22
C LEU A 54 -0.26 -1.03 -2.80
N GLY A 55 -1.27 -1.76 -2.33
CA GLY A 55 -1.26 -2.39 -1.00
C GLY A 55 -0.13 -3.41 -0.88
N ALA A 56 0.05 -4.25 -1.90
CA ALA A 56 1.14 -5.22 -1.96
C ALA A 56 2.52 -4.54 -1.95
N ILE A 57 2.68 -3.47 -2.74
CA ILE A 57 3.93 -2.69 -2.77
C ILE A 57 4.18 -2.01 -1.41
N GLY A 58 3.15 -1.41 -0.81
CA GLY A 58 3.23 -0.77 0.50
C GLY A 58 3.68 -1.76 1.59
N LEU A 59 3.08 -2.95 1.64
CA LEU A 59 3.48 -4.01 2.56
C LEU A 59 4.94 -4.44 2.35
N ALA A 60 5.37 -4.63 1.09
CA ALA A 60 6.76 -4.99 0.79
C ALA A 60 7.76 -3.91 1.27
N LEU A 61 7.43 -2.63 1.06
CA LEU A 61 8.22 -1.50 1.57
C LEU A 61 8.25 -1.47 3.10
N GLY A 62 7.13 -1.77 3.76
CA GLY A 62 7.04 -1.89 5.22
C GLY A 62 7.96 -2.99 5.75
N VAL A 63 7.95 -4.17 5.14
CA VAL A 63 8.86 -5.27 5.47
C VAL A 63 10.32 -4.85 5.27
N ALA A 64 10.64 -4.19 4.15
CA ALA A 64 11.99 -3.69 3.89
C ALA A 64 12.45 -2.66 4.95
N ALA A 65 11.57 -1.77 5.40
CA ALA A 65 11.85 -0.82 6.47
C ALA A 65 12.17 -1.54 7.81
N LEU A 66 11.42 -2.59 8.14
CA LEU A 66 11.65 -3.40 9.35
C LEU A 66 13.00 -4.14 9.27
N VAL A 67 13.30 -4.78 8.15
CA VAL A 67 14.55 -5.54 7.95
C VAL A 67 15.76 -4.61 8.01
N THR A 68 15.72 -3.48 7.30
CA THR A 68 16.82 -2.50 7.31
C THR A 68 17.06 -1.92 8.69
N GLY A 69 15.99 -1.62 9.44
CA GLY A 69 16.08 -1.19 10.84
C GLY A 69 16.70 -2.24 11.75
N ALA A 70 16.28 -3.51 11.62
CA ALA A 70 16.80 -4.62 12.42
C ALA A 70 18.30 -4.89 12.17
N VAL A 71 18.72 -4.93 10.91
CA VAL A 71 20.13 -5.14 10.53
C VAL A 71 21.01 -4.00 11.04
N SER A 72 20.54 -2.75 10.90
CA SER A 72 21.28 -1.58 11.38
C SER A 72 21.47 -1.60 12.89
N ARG A 73 20.42 -1.99 13.64
CA ARG A 73 20.48 -2.13 15.10
C ARG A 73 21.42 -3.25 15.54
N ARG A 74 21.44 -4.39 14.83
CA ARG A 74 22.39 -5.48 15.12
C ARG A 74 23.83 -5.05 14.92
N ARG A 75 24.12 -4.30 13.84
CA ARG A 75 25.46 -3.78 13.56
C ARG A 75 25.96 -2.73 14.57
N SER A 76 25.07 -2.00 15.24
CA SER A 76 25.48 -1.03 16.28
C SER A 76 25.76 -1.67 17.64
N LEU A 77 25.39 -2.94 17.83
CA LEU A 77 25.56 -3.68 19.09
C LEU A 77 26.76 -4.65 19.04
N ALA A 78 27.37 -4.84 17.87
CA ALA A 78 28.55 -5.67 17.63
C ALA A 78 29.77 -4.77 17.48
#